data_AF-A0A7X2BPD1-F1
#
_entry.id   AF-A0A7X2BPD1-F1
#
_cell.length_a   1.000
_cell.length_b   1.000
_cell.length_c   1.000
_cell.angle_alpha   90.00
_cell.angle_beta   90.00
_cell.angle_gamma   90.00
#
_symmetry.space_group_name_H-M   'P 1'
#
loop_
_entity.id
_entity.type
_entity.pdbx_description
1 polymer ?
#
loop_
_entity_poly.entity_id
_entity_poly.type
_entity_poly.pdbx_seq_one_letter_code
_entity_poly.pdbx_strand_id
1 'polypeptide(L)'
;MKIKNYSLPRNRSIEMMSTTISTNLNCNMACKHCYIQPELLRIKEYIDEATYRRCVEVIIEAFHLDDSVSYLHLDVLGGEATLMPYEFWERNLPWTLDRVSELNNAGVQTEFTFCSNLMWRDDRYLDLLRAHRHHPSMDIAISFEGQESGRFGRNMAIFPKFLKRIEALGDCNMLNLVLVMGQGIIDLGPLYIIDTFVKRGITDVTCDMVFPWGSGKAYFDLYQPQYADVARFIAELTDLGKPYGLTVDHLDDMQKSLRTLSRSQNTLNDAYEYHWDHKGNLSLNPNQTGTEAVLPYVSLHASDENVPHKIIWGNSSELDNKLSFEHEFCRDCTYLQACNSGWYPHKDLEADIVRKYMAPTSHDGFSCPGFFELWEREAVHSLDAISVTRYGDERRVRKARRIASAGNDEPDMFELDYVDDYEGFFKSVKNAVKVVVFDVELFGLTPRQRLWFYDRIGRIVTFSGGVSTFAEASSIIAHSVAGNYHTLEVAAVDVCNFCKSHPRHSLTAYLLDALAVVRHWPDAPILISDDFAKYGKSGLEISFKYEDLLIWVIRNQSSFDDAAVIAPQGQVNLTPASYDYMHRVKASAYRVTRTMQSQTK
;
A
#
# COMPACT_ATOMS: atom_id res chain seq x y z
N MET A 1 -7.64 -14.47 -17.86
CA MET A 1 -8.90 -14.40 -17.07
C MET A 1 -8.84 -13.08 -16.32
N LYS A 2 -9.69 -12.09 -16.63
CA LYS A 2 -9.64 -10.78 -15.98
C LYS A 2 -9.79 -10.95 -14.47
N ILE A 3 -8.90 -10.33 -13.70
CA ILE A 3 -9.02 -10.23 -12.25
C ILE A 3 -10.35 -9.53 -11.97
N LYS A 4 -11.27 -10.22 -11.29
CA LYS A 4 -12.56 -9.62 -10.94
C LYS A 4 -12.35 -8.69 -9.75
N ASN A 5 -12.92 -7.48 -9.80
CA ASN A 5 -13.09 -6.62 -8.63
C ASN A 5 -14.04 -7.32 -7.66
N TYR A 6 -13.47 -8.18 -6.83
CA TYR A 6 -14.19 -8.92 -5.82
C TYR A 6 -13.37 -8.87 -4.55
N SER A 7 -13.97 -8.32 -3.50
CA SER A 7 -13.32 -8.21 -2.21
C SER A 7 -13.85 -9.34 -1.35
N LEU A 8 -12.97 -10.27 -0.96
CA LEU A 8 -13.25 -11.11 0.19
C LEU A 8 -13.50 -10.20 1.41
N PRO A 9 -14.35 -10.61 2.37
CA PRO A 9 -14.55 -9.86 3.62
C PRO A 9 -13.35 -10.07 4.57
N ARG A 10 -12.15 -9.79 4.06
CA ARG A 10 -10.86 -9.89 4.76
C ARG A 10 -10.27 -8.50 4.86
N ASN A 11 -9.71 -8.21 6.04
CA ASN A 11 -9.05 -6.94 6.24
C ASN A 11 -7.83 -6.82 5.32
N ARG A 12 -7.61 -5.63 4.78
CA ARG A 12 -6.46 -5.23 3.98
C ARG A 12 -6.18 -3.77 4.33
N SER A 13 -5.18 -3.54 5.18
CA SER A 13 -4.82 -2.20 5.65
C SER A 13 -3.54 -1.74 4.97
N ILE A 14 -3.58 -0.57 4.34
CA ILE A 14 -2.42 0.13 3.79
C ILE A 14 -2.42 1.56 4.32
N GLU A 15 -1.29 1.98 4.88
CA GLU A 15 -1.15 3.17 5.74
C GLU A 15 0.07 4.03 5.38
N MET A 16 0.69 3.78 4.23
CA MET A 16 1.85 4.53 3.74
C MET A 16 1.43 5.53 2.67
N MET A 17 1.95 6.75 2.79
CA MET A 17 1.95 7.74 1.72
C MET A 17 3.34 7.79 1.10
N SER A 18 3.50 7.21 -0.08
CA SER A 18 4.73 7.30 -0.86
C SER A 18 4.58 8.35 -1.95
N THR A 19 5.52 9.30 -1.98
CA THR A 19 5.40 10.48 -2.83
C THR A 19 6.72 10.79 -3.49
N THR A 20 6.64 11.28 -4.72
CA THR A 20 7.82 11.58 -5.51
C THR A 20 7.76 12.99 -6.06
N ILE A 21 8.90 13.69 -6.05
CA ILE A 21 9.08 14.94 -6.79
C ILE A 21 10.20 14.73 -7.81
N SER A 22 9.87 14.81 -9.11
CA SER A 22 10.88 14.88 -10.16
C SER A 22 11.36 16.30 -10.32
N THR A 23 12.58 16.58 -9.88
CA THR A 23 13.17 17.91 -10.12
C THR A 23 13.46 18.18 -11.60
N ASN A 24 13.68 17.11 -12.37
CA ASN A 24 13.84 17.12 -13.81
C ASN A 24 13.65 15.70 -14.35
N LEU A 25 13.27 15.56 -15.62
CA LEU A 25 13.22 14.24 -16.28
C LEU A 25 14.52 13.90 -17.03
N ASN A 26 15.45 14.86 -17.17
CA ASN A 26 16.71 14.66 -17.88
C ASN A 26 17.62 13.67 -17.15
N CYS A 27 18.28 12.76 -17.88
CA CYS A 27 19.26 11.84 -17.31
C CYS A 27 20.54 11.79 -18.15
N ASN A 28 21.67 11.59 -17.49
CA ASN A 28 22.97 11.34 -18.11
C ASN A 28 23.22 9.84 -18.40
N MET A 29 22.25 8.98 -18.09
CA MET A 29 22.22 7.55 -18.39
C MET A 29 20.99 7.19 -19.22
N ALA A 30 20.98 5.99 -19.80
CA ALA A 30 19.87 5.46 -20.59
C ALA A 30 19.68 3.96 -20.29
N CYS A 31 19.30 3.65 -19.05
CA CYS A 31 19.07 2.27 -18.60
C CYS A 31 17.88 1.68 -19.36
N LYS A 32 18.03 0.45 -19.88
CA LYS A 32 16.94 -0.20 -20.63
C LYS A 32 15.74 -0.58 -19.78
N HIS A 33 15.92 -0.73 -18.46
CA HIS A 33 14.83 -1.05 -17.53
C HIS A 33 14.06 0.19 -17.04
N CYS A 34 14.49 1.40 -17.41
CA CYS A 34 13.93 2.64 -16.89
C CYS A 34 12.43 2.77 -17.24
N TYR A 35 11.61 3.07 -16.24
CA TYR A 35 10.18 3.33 -16.43
C TYR A 35 9.89 4.68 -17.11
N ILE A 36 10.89 5.58 -17.19
CA ILE A 36 10.77 6.85 -17.91
C ILE A 36 10.90 6.60 -19.42
N GLN A 37 9.98 7.19 -20.19
CA GLN A 37 10.02 7.12 -21.65
C GLN A 37 11.28 7.81 -22.22
N PRO A 38 12.01 7.21 -23.18
CA PRO A 38 13.30 7.72 -23.65
C PRO A 38 13.32 9.16 -24.16
N GLU A 39 12.22 9.61 -24.74
CA GLU A 39 12.01 10.98 -25.24
C GLU A 39 12.00 12.01 -24.11
N LEU A 40 11.53 11.64 -22.92
CA LEU A 40 11.47 12.51 -21.75
C LEU A 40 12.85 12.70 -21.11
N LEU A 41 13.72 11.69 -21.20
CA LEU A 41 15.07 11.68 -20.62
C LEU A 41 16.04 12.73 -21.20
N ARG A 42 15.64 13.43 -22.26
CA ARG A 42 16.47 14.44 -22.95
C ARG A 42 15.94 15.86 -22.77
N ILE A 43 14.81 16.03 -22.08
CA ILE A 43 14.17 17.32 -21.86
C ILE A 43 14.91 18.06 -20.75
N LYS A 44 15.61 19.13 -21.11
CA LYS A 44 16.38 19.98 -20.17
C LYS A 44 15.50 21.05 -19.52
N GLU A 45 14.43 20.60 -18.89
CA GLU A 45 13.56 21.44 -18.07
C GLU A 45 13.79 21.05 -16.61
N TYR A 46 13.79 22.05 -15.73
CA TYR A 46 14.16 21.92 -14.33
C TYR A 46 13.12 22.63 -13.48
N ILE A 47 12.77 22.03 -12.34
CA ILE A 47 11.85 22.63 -11.37
C ILE A 47 12.46 23.90 -10.78
N ASP A 48 11.63 24.91 -10.57
CA ASP A 48 12.04 26.08 -9.79
C ASP A 48 11.84 25.85 -8.28
N GLU A 49 12.50 26.69 -7.47
CA GLU A 49 12.50 26.56 -6.02
C GLU A 49 11.11 26.75 -5.39
N ALA A 50 10.29 27.65 -5.92
CA ALA A 50 8.96 27.90 -5.38
C ALA A 50 8.03 26.70 -5.63
N THR A 51 8.09 26.15 -6.83
CA THR A 51 7.32 24.95 -7.21
C THR A 51 7.75 23.74 -6.38
N TYR A 52 9.05 23.49 -6.23
CA TYR A 52 9.55 22.39 -5.40
C TYR A 52 9.05 22.47 -3.96
N ARG A 53 9.22 23.63 -3.31
CA ARG A 53 8.78 23.82 -1.92
C ARG A 53 7.28 23.67 -1.78
N ARG A 54 6.51 24.20 -2.74
CA ARG A 54 5.06 24.04 -2.74
C ARG A 54 4.66 22.57 -2.84
N CYS A 55 5.32 21.76 -3.67
CA CYS A 55 5.07 20.33 -3.76
C CYS A 55 5.28 19.63 -2.39
N VAL A 56 6.39 19.95 -1.70
CA VAL A 56 6.66 19.42 -0.34
C VAL A 56 5.57 19.85 0.64
N GLU A 57 5.18 21.11 0.66
CA GLU A 57 4.11 21.62 1.55
C GLU A 57 2.77 20.93 1.28
N VAL A 58 2.39 20.78 0.01
CA VAL A 58 1.16 20.07 -0.39
C VAL A 58 1.17 18.62 0.07
N ILE A 59 2.30 17.92 -0.06
CA ILE A 59 2.44 16.54 0.41
C ILE A 59 2.14 16.45 1.91
N ILE A 60 2.73 17.36 2.69
CA ILE A 60 2.52 17.43 4.14
C ILE A 60 1.07 17.80 4.48
N GLU A 61 0.48 18.76 3.75
CA GLU A 61 -0.93 19.14 3.89
C GLU A 61 -1.87 17.94 3.61
N ALA A 62 -1.61 17.16 2.56
CA ALA A 62 -2.38 15.98 2.21
C ALA A 62 -2.22 14.86 3.25
N PHE A 63 -0.99 14.64 3.73
CA PHE A 63 -0.71 13.70 4.82
C PHE A 63 -1.53 14.02 6.07
N HIS A 64 -1.60 15.29 6.48
CA HIS A 64 -2.36 15.71 7.65
C HIS A 64 -3.89 15.66 7.48
N LEU A 65 -4.40 15.55 6.25
CA LEU A 65 -5.83 15.38 6.03
C LEU A 65 -6.29 13.92 6.18
N ASP A 66 -5.37 12.97 6.09
CA ASP A 66 -5.67 11.54 6.18
C ASP A 66 -5.10 10.92 7.46
N ASP A 67 -5.94 10.79 8.47
CA ASP A 67 -5.58 10.19 9.76
C ASP A 67 -5.30 8.67 9.72
N SER A 68 -5.47 8.03 8.55
CA SER A 68 -5.25 6.60 8.37
C SER A 68 -3.92 6.27 7.70
N VAL A 69 -3.16 7.28 7.25
CA VAL A 69 -1.73 7.11 6.99
C VAL A 69 -0.92 7.39 8.24
N SER A 70 0.11 6.57 8.46
CA SER A 70 0.98 6.62 9.64
C SER A 70 2.46 6.78 9.29
N TYR A 71 2.78 6.71 8.00
CA TYR A 71 4.12 6.83 7.47
C TYR A 71 4.11 7.66 6.18
N LEU A 72 5.05 8.60 6.09
CA LEU A 72 5.26 9.45 4.91
C LEU A 72 6.66 9.20 4.35
N HIS A 73 6.72 8.84 3.08
CA HIS A 73 7.96 8.72 2.34
C HIS A 73 7.99 9.75 1.23
N LEU A 74 9.06 10.55 1.21
CA LEU A 74 9.26 11.61 0.24
C LEU A 74 10.54 11.36 -0.55
N ASP A 75 10.36 11.02 -1.82
CA ASP A 75 11.43 10.76 -2.75
C ASP A 75 11.70 11.94 -3.68
N VAL A 76 12.98 12.17 -3.92
CA VAL A 76 13.41 12.94 -5.09
C VAL A 76 13.88 11.95 -6.14
N LEU A 77 13.07 11.79 -7.19
CA LEU A 77 13.39 10.97 -8.38
C LEU A 77 13.36 11.83 -9.65
N GLY A 78 13.01 11.22 -10.78
CA GLY A 78 13.05 11.79 -12.12
C GLY A 78 14.18 11.17 -12.94
N GLY A 79 14.84 11.97 -13.76
CA GLY A 79 15.98 11.52 -14.53
C GLY A 79 17.23 11.34 -13.66
N GLU A 80 17.96 12.42 -13.36
CA GLU A 80 19.07 12.40 -12.40
C GLU A 80 19.04 13.67 -11.55
N ALA A 81 18.82 13.50 -10.24
CA ALA A 81 18.66 14.62 -9.30
C ALA A 81 19.90 15.54 -9.25
N THR A 82 21.10 14.97 -9.44
CA THR A 82 22.35 15.74 -9.46
C THR A 82 22.63 16.49 -10.76
N LEU A 83 21.70 16.46 -11.73
CA LEU A 83 21.73 17.34 -12.90
C LEU A 83 21.09 18.71 -12.65
N MET A 84 20.41 18.89 -11.52
CA MET A 84 20.06 20.22 -11.03
C MET A 84 21.33 21.06 -10.81
N PRO A 85 21.25 22.40 -10.85
CA PRO A 85 22.33 23.25 -10.36
C PRO A 85 22.62 22.93 -8.88
N TYR A 86 23.89 22.84 -8.50
CA TYR A 86 24.31 22.57 -7.12
C TYR A 86 23.63 23.52 -6.11
N GLU A 87 23.54 24.80 -6.47
CA GLU A 87 22.99 25.85 -5.62
C GLU A 87 21.50 25.61 -5.29
N PHE A 88 20.77 24.88 -6.15
CA PHE A 88 19.39 24.48 -5.84
C PHE A 88 19.36 23.54 -4.63
N TRP A 89 20.18 22.50 -4.62
CA TRP A 89 20.19 21.53 -3.52
C TRP A 89 20.88 22.06 -2.27
N GLU A 90 21.89 22.92 -2.42
CA GLU A 90 22.50 23.63 -1.29
C GLU A 90 21.45 24.38 -0.45
N ARG A 91 20.41 24.94 -1.09
CA ARG A 91 19.31 25.63 -0.40
C ARG A 91 18.18 24.70 0.01
N ASN A 92 17.79 23.75 -0.84
CA ASN A 92 16.55 23.00 -0.66
C ASN A 92 16.71 21.67 0.07
N LEU A 93 17.88 21.02 0.03
CA LEU A 93 18.13 19.80 0.80
C LEU A 93 18.00 20.05 2.31
N PRO A 94 18.73 21.00 2.94
CA PRO A 94 18.58 21.27 4.37
C PRO A 94 17.14 21.70 4.73
N TRP A 95 16.51 22.54 3.91
CA TRP A 95 15.13 22.96 4.14
C TRP A 95 14.14 21.78 4.13
N THR A 96 14.33 20.80 3.24
CA THR A 96 13.46 19.61 3.17
C THR A 96 13.69 18.70 4.37
N LEU A 97 14.96 18.49 4.75
CA LEU A 97 15.32 17.71 5.94
C LEU A 97 14.78 18.32 7.23
N ASP A 98 14.72 19.65 7.33
CA ASP A 98 14.09 20.35 8.46
C ASP A 98 12.59 20.05 8.54
N ARG A 99 11.86 20.12 7.41
CA ARG A 99 10.42 19.79 7.35
C ARG A 99 10.15 18.34 7.75
N VAL A 100 10.96 17.41 7.27
CA VAL A 100 10.84 15.99 7.63
C VAL A 100 11.17 15.76 9.11
N SER A 101 12.17 16.46 9.65
CA SER A 101 12.53 16.37 11.06
C SER A 101 11.43 16.93 11.97
N GLU A 102 10.71 17.97 11.56
CA GLU A 102 9.55 18.49 12.28
C GLU A 102 8.45 17.43 12.42
N LEU A 103 8.17 16.68 11.35
CA LEU A 103 7.21 15.57 11.39
C LEU A 103 7.69 14.42 12.28
N ASN A 104 8.96 14.02 12.16
CA ASN A 104 9.57 13.00 13.02
C ASN A 104 9.52 13.39 14.50
N ASN A 105 9.78 14.66 14.83
CA ASN A 105 9.67 15.18 16.20
C ASN A 105 8.23 15.20 16.73
N ALA A 106 7.24 15.27 15.84
CA ALA A 106 5.82 15.13 16.18
C ALA A 106 5.38 13.66 16.30
N GLY A 107 6.28 12.70 16.11
CA GLY A 107 6.01 11.26 16.21
C GLY A 107 5.49 10.63 14.91
N VAL A 108 5.53 11.35 13.79
CA VAL A 108 5.21 10.80 12.47
C VAL A 108 6.45 10.16 11.89
N GLN A 109 6.42 8.87 11.57
CA GLN A 109 7.55 8.22 10.90
C GLN A 109 7.65 8.78 9.47
N THR A 110 8.68 9.58 9.21
CA THR A 110 8.88 10.28 7.94
C THR A 110 10.31 10.12 7.44
N GLU A 111 10.47 9.87 6.15
CA GLU A 111 11.76 9.65 5.52
C GLU A 111 11.89 10.45 4.23
N PHE A 112 13.10 10.98 4.00
CA PHE A 112 13.48 11.64 2.75
C PHE A 112 14.56 10.84 2.04
N THR A 113 14.28 10.38 0.83
CA THR A 113 15.24 9.65 0.01
C THR A 113 15.73 10.50 -1.16
N PHE A 114 17.05 10.66 -1.23
CA PHE A 114 17.74 11.31 -2.35
C PHE A 114 18.27 10.27 -3.33
N CYS A 115 17.58 10.09 -4.45
CA CYS A 115 17.96 9.08 -5.44
C CYS A 115 19.00 9.61 -6.43
N SER A 116 20.10 8.88 -6.62
CA SER A 116 21.12 9.23 -7.61
C SER A 116 21.78 8.01 -8.26
N ASN A 117 22.11 8.14 -9.54
CA ASN A 117 22.95 7.18 -10.24
C ASN A 117 24.47 7.36 -9.96
N LEU A 118 24.81 8.29 -9.05
CA LEU A 118 26.17 8.68 -8.68
C LEU A 118 27.04 9.14 -9.85
N MET A 119 26.49 9.55 -10.99
CA MET A 119 27.26 10.08 -12.13
C MET A 119 27.18 11.61 -12.27
N TRP A 120 27.10 12.34 -11.16
CA TRP A 120 27.21 13.80 -11.13
C TRP A 120 28.45 14.33 -11.90
N ARG A 121 28.28 15.49 -12.53
CA ARG A 121 29.35 16.21 -13.24
C ARG A 121 30.05 17.25 -12.38
N ASP A 122 29.33 17.82 -11.41
CA ASP A 122 29.84 18.79 -10.45
C ASP A 122 30.29 18.04 -9.19
N ASP A 123 31.58 18.04 -8.90
CA ASP A 123 32.12 17.28 -7.76
C ASP A 123 31.72 17.87 -6.40
N ARG A 124 31.19 19.10 -6.33
CA ARG A 124 30.64 19.70 -5.10
C ARG A 124 29.48 18.90 -4.51
N TYR A 125 28.79 18.10 -5.32
CA TYR A 125 27.73 17.21 -4.83
C TYR A 125 28.22 16.18 -3.81
N LEU A 126 29.47 15.71 -3.94
CA LEU A 126 30.03 14.80 -2.96
C LEU A 126 30.11 15.46 -1.58
N ASP A 127 30.56 16.72 -1.53
CA ASP A 127 30.67 17.46 -0.28
C ASP A 127 29.29 17.75 0.33
N LEU A 128 28.30 18.09 -0.49
CA LEU A 128 26.92 18.29 -0.05
C LEU A 128 26.31 17.02 0.56
N LEU A 129 26.39 15.89 -0.15
CA LEU A 129 25.87 14.62 0.35
C LEU A 129 26.59 14.19 1.63
N ARG A 130 27.91 14.39 1.71
CA ARG A 130 28.68 14.11 2.93
C ARG A 130 28.33 15.01 4.11
N ALA A 131 27.95 16.27 3.86
CA ALA A 131 27.53 17.18 4.91
C ALA A 131 26.23 16.70 5.61
N HIS A 132 25.38 15.95 4.91
CA HIS A 132 24.10 15.45 5.42
C HIS A 132 24.04 13.93 5.62
N ARG A 133 25.10 13.18 5.32
CA ARG A 133 25.10 11.70 5.34
C ARG A 133 24.72 11.06 6.67
N HIS A 134 24.87 11.75 7.80
CA HIS A 134 24.50 11.24 9.13
C HIS A 134 23.17 11.82 9.63
N HIS A 135 22.46 12.57 8.79
CA HIS A 135 21.17 13.14 9.15
C HIS A 135 20.15 12.00 9.30
N PRO A 136 19.43 11.90 10.43
CA PRO A 136 18.59 10.73 10.74
C PRO A 136 17.42 10.56 9.77
N SER A 137 16.97 11.65 9.15
CA SER A 137 15.87 11.63 8.18
C SER A 137 16.31 11.46 6.72
N MET A 138 17.61 11.29 6.46
CA MET A 138 18.15 11.23 5.10
C MET A 138 18.55 9.81 4.73
N ASP A 139 18.00 9.34 3.62
CA ASP A 139 18.45 8.16 2.87
C ASP A 139 19.06 8.61 1.53
N ILE A 140 20.14 7.95 1.12
CA ILE A 140 20.75 8.10 -0.20
C ILE A 140 20.53 6.78 -0.94
N ALA A 141 19.54 6.74 -1.83
CA ALA A 141 19.27 5.58 -2.65
C ALA A 141 20.12 5.61 -3.93
N ILE A 142 20.84 4.52 -4.15
CA ILE A 142 21.64 4.27 -5.35
C ILE A 142 21.19 2.96 -5.96
N SER A 143 21.07 2.88 -7.28
CA SER A 143 20.60 1.64 -7.92
C SER A 143 21.74 0.79 -8.47
N PHE A 144 21.52 -0.53 -8.56
CA PHE A 144 22.37 -1.45 -9.30
C PHE A 144 21.54 -2.53 -10.01
N GLU A 145 22.07 -3.05 -11.11
CA GLU A 145 21.39 -3.97 -11.99
C GLU A 145 22.40 -4.76 -12.85
N GLY A 146 21.93 -5.82 -13.51
CA GLY A 146 22.74 -6.64 -14.41
C GLY A 146 23.27 -5.88 -15.63
N GLN A 147 24.32 -6.43 -16.26
CA GLN A 147 25.02 -5.83 -17.40
C GLN A 147 24.09 -5.60 -18.61
N GLU A 148 23.08 -6.45 -18.78
CA GLU A 148 22.09 -6.41 -19.85
C GLU A 148 21.32 -5.07 -19.93
N SER A 149 21.21 -4.37 -18.79
CA SER A 149 20.59 -3.04 -18.66
C SER A 149 21.28 -1.95 -19.47
N GLY A 150 22.59 -2.11 -19.73
CA GLY A 150 23.43 -1.13 -20.39
C GLY A 150 23.78 0.11 -19.57
N ARG A 151 23.36 0.23 -18.29
CA ARG A 151 23.62 1.43 -17.46
C ARG A 151 25.09 1.81 -17.42
N PHE A 152 25.95 0.83 -17.15
CA PHE A 152 27.38 1.06 -16.98
C PHE A 152 28.18 1.00 -18.29
N GLY A 153 27.49 1.12 -19.44
CA GLY A 153 28.09 1.08 -20.77
C GLY A 153 28.60 -0.31 -21.17
N ARG A 154 29.25 -0.38 -22.34
CA ARG A 154 29.81 -1.63 -22.87
C ARG A 154 30.86 -2.17 -21.90
N ASN A 155 30.74 -3.46 -21.53
CA ASN A 155 31.62 -4.14 -20.59
C ASN A 155 31.75 -3.44 -19.22
N MET A 156 30.67 -2.78 -18.75
CA MET A 156 30.66 -2.11 -17.45
C MET A 156 31.74 -1.03 -17.29
N ALA A 157 32.10 -0.34 -18.39
CA ALA A 157 33.23 0.59 -18.45
C ALA A 157 33.22 1.71 -17.38
N ILE A 158 32.04 2.18 -16.95
CA ILE A 158 31.92 3.22 -15.91
C ILE A 158 31.68 2.67 -14.49
N PHE A 159 31.53 1.35 -14.34
CA PHE A 159 31.30 0.71 -13.04
C PHE A 159 32.42 0.95 -12.01
N PRO A 160 33.72 0.94 -12.36
CA PRO A 160 34.77 1.29 -11.40
C PRO A 160 34.65 2.73 -10.86
N LYS A 161 34.13 3.66 -11.66
CA LYS A 161 33.88 5.04 -11.21
C LYS A 161 32.71 5.08 -10.22
N PHE A 162 31.67 4.28 -10.47
CA PHE A 162 30.53 4.12 -9.56
C PHE A 162 30.97 3.63 -8.18
N LEU A 163 31.74 2.53 -8.13
CA LEU A 163 32.27 1.99 -6.87
C LEU A 163 33.15 2.98 -6.11
N LYS A 164 34.03 3.72 -6.81
CA LYS A 164 34.83 4.78 -6.18
C LYS A 164 33.98 5.89 -5.56
N ARG A 165 32.81 6.19 -6.11
CA ARG A 165 31.91 7.21 -5.57
C ARG A 165 31.14 6.73 -4.35
N ILE A 166 30.75 5.45 -4.33
CA ILE A 166 30.23 4.79 -3.12
C ILE A 166 31.26 4.90 -1.99
N GLU A 167 32.50 4.47 -2.24
CA GLU A 167 33.59 4.54 -1.25
C GLU A 167 33.88 5.98 -0.80
N ALA A 168 33.70 6.97 -1.68
CA ALA A 168 33.93 8.38 -1.38
C ALA A 168 32.85 9.03 -0.50
N LEU A 169 31.60 8.55 -0.55
CA LEU A 169 30.55 9.00 0.38
C LEU A 169 30.93 8.65 1.83
N GLY A 170 31.58 7.50 2.00
CA GLY A 170 31.99 6.96 3.29
C GLY A 170 30.81 6.41 4.07
N ASP A 171 30.98 6.31 5.39
CA ASP A 171 29.93 5.83 6.29
C ASP A 171 28.75 6.82 6.33
N CYS A 172 27.57 6.32 5.99
CA CYS A 172 26.31 7.07 5.92
C CYS A 172 25.33 6.47 6.94
N ASN A 173 24.39 7.27 7.44
CA ASN A 173 23.30 6.79 8.29
C ASN A 173 22.47 5.72 7.57
N MET A 174 22.14 6.00 6.31
CA MET A 174 21.50 5.06 5.40
C MET A 174 22.08 5.28 4.01
N LEU A 175 22.64 4.22 3.43
CA LEU A 175 23.04 4.17 2.02
C LEU A 175 22.36 2.95 1.41
N ASN A 176 21.18 3.18 0.85
CA ASN A 176 20.35 2.13 0.28
C ASN A 176 20.80 1.76 -1.13
N LEU A 177 21.03 0.47 -1.36
CA LEU A 177 21.26 -0.09 -2.69
C LEU A 177 19.95 -0.68 -3.24
N VAL A 178 19.34 0.03 -4.19
CA VAL A 178 18.16 -0.42 -4.92
C VAL A 178 18.57 -1.37 -6.05
N LEU A 179 18.34 -2.67 -5.84
CA LEU A 179 18.59 -3.70 -6.84
C LEU A 179 17.41 -3.82 -7.79
N VAL A 180 17.63 -3.58 -9.09
CA VAL A 180 16.61 -3.90 -10.13
C VAL A 180 16.76 -5.38 -10.48
N MET A 181 15.81 -6.19 -10.01
CA MET A 181 15.82 -7.65 -10.02
C MET A 181 15.53 -8.23 -11.41
N GLY A 182 16.45 -8.01 -12.36
CA GLY A 182 16.52 -8.73 -13.63
C GLY A 182 17.32 -10.03 -13.53
N GLN A 183 17.23 -10.87 -14.56
CA GLN A 183 17.95 -12.15 -14.62
C GLN A 183 19.46 -11.99 -14.38
N GLY A 184 20.10 -10.90 -14.83
CA GLY A 184 21.53 -10.68 -14.58
C GLY A 184 21.89 -10.49 -13.11
N ILE A 185 20.99 -9.95 -12.27
CA ILE A 185 21.20 -9.90 -10.82
C ILE A 185 21.11 -11.30 -10.21
N ILE A 186 20.12 -12.08 -10.63
CA ILE A 186 19.96 -13.48 -10.19
C ILE A 186 21.22 -14.29 -10.54
N ASP A 187 21.75 -14.12 -11.75
CA ASP A 187 22.94 -14.83 -12.23
C ASP A 187 24.23 -14.42 -11.48
N LEU A 188 24.34 -13.15 -11.04
CA LEU A 188 25.45 -12.69 -10.20
C LEU A 188 25.40 -13.29 -8.79
N GLY A 189 24.20 -13.48 -8.26
CA GLY A 189 23.94 -14.04 -6.94
C GLY A 189 24.22 -13.08 -5.77
N PRO A 190 23.70 -13.40 -4.57
CA PRO A 190 23.75 -12.52 -3.41
C PRO A 190 25.16 -12.30 -2.88
N LEU A 191 26.06 -13.28 -2.98
CA LEU A 191 27.46 -13.15 -2.53
C LEU A 191 28.20 -12.04 -3.29
N TYR A 192 27.90 -11.86 -4.59
CA TYR A 192 28.46 -10.76 -5.37
C TYR A 192 28.03 -9.41 -4.80
N ILE A 193 26.78 -9.27 -4.36
CA ILE A 193 26.29 -8.03 -3.73
C ILE A 193 27.04 -7.76 -2.42
N ILE A 194 27.23 -8.79 -1.59
CA ILE A 194 28.01 -8.65 -0.35
C ILE A 194 29.43 -8.18 -0.63
N ASP A 195 30.15 -8.86 -1.53
CA ASP A 195 31.56 -8.60 -1.81
C ASP A 195 31.78 -7.28 -2.55
N THR A 196 30.82 -6.87 -3.36
CA THR A 196 30.93 -5.68 -4.19
C THR A 196 30.42 -4.43 -3.49
N PHE A 197 29.33 -4.51 -2.74
CA PHE A 197 28.63 -3.32 -2.25
C PHE A 197 28.58 -3.23 -0.72
N VAL A 198 28.13 -4.28 -0.03
CA VAL A 198 27.96 -4.24 1.44
C VAL A 198 29.27 -3.98 2.15
N LYS A 199 30.35 -4.66 1.74
CA LYS A 199 31.70 -4.40 2.26
C LYS A 199 32.26 -3.01 1.92
N ARG A 200 31.57 -2.21 1.10
CA ARG A 200 31.92 -0.82 0.73
C ARG A 200 31.04 0.22 1.41
N GLY A 201 30.21 -0.17 2.37
CA GLY A 201 29.41 0.75 3.19
C GLY A 201 27.94 0.85 2.80
N ILE A 202 27.43 -0.04 1.93
CA ILE A 202 25.98 -0.21 1.79
C ILE A 202 25.43 -0.85 3.08
N THR A 203 24.45 -0.19 3.67
CA THR A 203 23.81 -0.60 4.93
C THR A 203 22.44 -1.24 4.70
N ASP A 204 21.77 -0.88 3.62
CA ASP A 204 20.39 -1.26 3.32
C ASP A 204 20.26 -1.67 1.84
N VAL A 205 19.38 -2.63 1.55
CA VAL A 205 19.11 -3.12 0.19
C VAL A 205 17.61 -3.26 -0.02
N THR A 206 17.10 -2.53 -0.99
CA THR A 206 15.77 -2.73 -1.59
C THR A 206 15.87 -3.60 -2.85
N CYS A 207 14.96 -4.55 -3.05
CA CYS A 207 14.96 -5.46 -4.21
C CYS A 207 13.74 -5.21 -5.10
N ASP A 208 13.83 -4.27 -6.04
CA ASP A 208 12.72 -3.93 -6.93
C ASP A 208 12.61 -4.90 -8.10
N MET A 209 11.40 -5.42 -8.30
CA MET A 209 11.09 -6.20 -9.49
C MET A 209 11.12 -5.34 -10.75
N VAL A 210 11.22 -5.97 -11.93
CA VAL A 210 11.25 -5.22 -13.18
C VAL A 210 9.87 -4.62 -13.45
N PHE A 211 9.79 -3.30 -13.59
CA PHE A 211 8.55 -2.62 -13.95
C PHE A 211 8.10 -2.98 -15.39
N PRO A 212 6.82 -3.34 -15.61
CA PRO A 212 6.29 -3.69 -16.92
C PRO A 212 5.83 -2.47 -17.76
N TRP A 213 6.45 -1.30 -17.54
CA TRP A 213 6.08 -0.01 -18.16
C TRP A 213 7.28 0.69 -18.80
N GLY A 214 7.04 1.74 -19.58
CA GLY A 214 8.06 2.59 -20.18
C GLY A 214 9.09 1.83 -21.01
N SER A 215 10.37 2.21 -20.89
CA SER A 215 11.47 1.45 -21.53
C SER A 215 11.61 0.04 -20.90
N GLY A 216 11.22 -0.09 -19.64
CA GLY A 216 11.21 -1.32 -18.86
C GLY A 216 10.37 -2.45 -19.46
N LYS A 217 9.31 -2.16 -20.23
CA LYS A 217 8.46 -3.20 -20.83
C LYS A 217 9.23 -4.21 -21.68
N ALA A 218 10.09 -3.75 -22.59
CA ALA A 218 10.90 -4.64 -23.42
C ALA A 218 11.96 -5.39 -22.59
N TYR A 219 12.43 -4.77 -21.50
CA TYR A 219 13.35 -5.40 -20.56
C TYR A 219 12.66 -6.49 -19.75
N PHE A 220 11.44 -6.24 -19.25
CA PHE A 220 10.58 -7.17 -18.53
C PHE A 220 10.31 -8.44 -19.35
N ASP A 221 9.92 -8.29 -20.62
CA ASP A 221 9.63 -9.43 -21.49
C ASP A 221 10.82 -10.40 -21.64
N LEU A 222 12.04 -9.87 -21.59
CA LEU A 222 13.29 -10.60 -21.84
C LEU A 222 14.00 -11.07 -20.56
N TYR A 223 13.96 -10.28 -19.49
CA TYR A 223 14.84 -10.43 -18.33
C TYR A 223 14.11 -10.49 -16.99
N GLN A 224 12.78 -10.51 -16.97
CA GLN A 224 12.03 -10.77 -15.75
C GLN A 224 12.35 -12.19 -15.22
N PRO A 225 12.91 -12.32 -14.00
CA PRO A 225 13.18 -13.63 -13.40
C PRO A 225 11.91 -14.31 -12.87
N GLN A 226 12.04 -15.56 -12.48
CA GLN A 226 10.98 -16.28 -11.75
C GLN A 226 10.84 -15.74 -10.33
N TYR A 227 9.62 -15.71 -9.78
CA TYR A 227 9.39 -15.18 -8.43
C TYR A 227 10.12 -15.98 -7.35
N ALA A 228 10.31 -17.29 -7.54
CA ALA A 228 11.02 -18.15 -6.61
C ALA A 228 12.53 -17.83 -6.56
N ASP A 229 13.13 -17.45 -7.69
CA ASP A 229 14.55 -17.08 -7.75
C ASP A 229 14.80 -15.76 -6.99
N VAL A 230 13.90 -14.79 -7.13
CA VAL A 230 13.97 -13.53 -6.39
C VAL A 230 13.76 -13.76 -4.89
N ALA A 231 12.76 -14.56 -4.52
CA ALA A 231 12.51 -14.92 -3.12
C ALA A 231 13.75 -15.56 -2.47
N ARG A 232 14.37 -16.53 -3.17
CA ARG A 232 15.62 -17.16 -2.71
C ARG A 232 16.77 -16.17 -2.62
N PHE A 233 16.93 -15.30 -3.61
CA PHE A 233 17.97 -14.26 -3.61
C PHE A 233 17.86 -13.35 -2.39
N ILE A 234 16.65 -12.86 -2.08
CA ILE A 234 16.38 -12.01 -0.91
C ILE A 234 16.75 -12.76 0.38
N ALA A 235 16.25 -13.98 0.54
CA ALA A 235 16.54 -14.83 1.70
C ALA A 235 18.05 -15.04 1.93
N GLU A 236 18.77 -15.44 0.87
CA GLU A 236 20.21 -15.68 0.94
C GLU A 236 21.01 -14.39 1.17
N LEU A 237 20.62 -13.27 0.54
CA LEU A 237 21.25 -11.97 0.75
C LEU A 237 21.12 -11.53 2.21
N THR A 238 19.94 -11.68 2.81
CA THR A 238 19.74 -11.35 4.23
C THR A 238 20.63 -12.20 5.12
N ASP A 239 20.68 -13.51 4.89
CA ASP A 239 21.47 -14.43 5.73
C ASP A 239 22.98 -14.14 5.62
N LEU A 240 23.47 -13.88 4.40
CA LEU A 240 24.88 -13.52 4.16
C LEU A 240 25.24 -12.10 4.62
N GLY A 241 24.28 -11.18 4.60
CA GLY A 241 24.45 -9.77 4.97
C GLY A 241 24.45 -9.53 6.48
N LYS A 242 23.77 -10.38 7.25
CA LYS A 242 23.62 -10.25 8.70
C LYS A 242 24.91 -9.99 9.48
N PRO A 243 26.05 -10.66 9.21
CA PRO A 243 27.32 -10.38 9.90
C PRO A 243 27.89 -8.98 9.66
N TYR A 244 27.42 -8.30 8.60
CA TYR A 244 27.84 -6.95 8.23
C TYR A 244 26.85 -5.87 8.67
N GLY A 245 25.76 -6.25 9.35
CA GLY A 245 24.70 -5.32 9.75
C GLY A 245 23.80 -4.87 8.60
N LEU A 246 23.76 -5.61 7.49
CA LEU A 246 22.90 -5.31 6.34
C LEU A 246 21.42 -5.48 6.71
N THR A 247 20.61 -4.46 6.41
CA THR A 247 19.15 -4.59 6.32
C THR A 247 18.76 -4.94 4.89
N VAL A 248 17.84 -5.89 4.71
CA VAL A 248 17.19 -6.13 3.42
C VAL A 248 15.72 -5.79 3.60
N ASP A 249 15.30 -4.66 3.03
CA ASP A 249 14.05 -3.99 3.41
C ASP A 249 12.83 -4.88 3.24
N HIS A 250 12.83 -5.69 2.17
CA HIS A 250 11.75 -6.64 1.89
C HIS A 250 11.48 -7.58 3.07
N LEU A 251 12.53 -8.14 3.68
CA LEU A 251 12.36 -9.10 4.76
C LEU A 251 12.01 -8.41 6.08
N ASP A 252 12.66 -7.28 6.36
CA ASP A 252 12.36 -6.47 7.55
C ASP A 252 10.91 -5.98 7.54
N ASP A 253 10.42 -5.54 6.39
CA ASP A 253 9.01 -5.18 6.19
C ASP A 253 8.09 -6.37 6.36
N MET A 254 8.37 -7.52 5.74
CA MET A 254 7.53 -8.72 5.91
C MET A 254 7.42 -9.13 7.38
N GLN A 255 8.52 -9.07 8.14
CA GLN A 255 8.53 -9.35 9.57
C GLN A 255 7.68 -8.35 10.35
N LYS A 256 7.76 -7.06 10.04
CA LYS A 256 6.89 -6.02 10.64
C LYS A 256 5.42 -6.26 10.27
N SER A 257 5.13 -6.52 9.00
CA SER A 257 3.76 -6.78 8.52
C SER A 257 3.14 -8.00 9.17
N LEU A 258 3.90 -9.08 9.42
CA LEU A 258 3.37 -10.30 10.03
C LEU A 258 2.93 -10.10 11.49
N ARG A 259 3.50 -9.11 12.21
CA ARG A 259 3.16 -8.84 13.62
C ARG A 259 1.83 -8.11 13.77
N THR A 260 1.47 -7.25 12.83
CA THR A 260 0.27 -6.41 12.88
C THR A 260 -0.76 -6.76 11.80
N LEU A 261 -0.36 -7.57 10.81
CA LEU A 261 -1.06 -7.80 9.55
C LEU A 261 -1.50 -6.48 8.91
N SER A 262 -0.59 -5.50 8.95
CA SER A 262 -0.73 -4.20 8.33
C SER A 262 0.60 -3.80 7.69
N ARG A 263 0.54 -3.01 6.60
CA ARG A 263 1.68 -2.36 5.94
C ARG A 263 2.79 -3.30 5.45
N SER A 264 2.93 -3.45 4.13
CA SER A 264 4.13 -3.99 3.48
C SER A 264 4.57 -3.03 2.36
N GLN A 265 5.62 -2.24 2.59
CA GLN A 265 6.00 -1.10 1.74
C GLN A 265 6.63 -1.59 0.44
N ASN A 266 7.50 -2.58 0.56
CA ASN A 266 8.22 -3.20 -0.55
C ASN A 266 7.34 -3.90 -1.60
N THR A 267 6.03 -3.99 -1.38
CA THR A 267 5.09 -4.49 -2.40
C THR A 267 4.51 -3.38 -3.28
N LEU A 268 4.85 -2.10 -3.05
CA LEU A 268 4.26 -0.93 -3.71
C LEU A 268 2.73 -0.88 -3.56
N ASN A 269 2.20 -1.47 -2.49
CA ASN A 269 0.79 -1.37 -2.13
C ASN A 269 0.60 -0.21 -1.13
N ASP A 270 1.04 0.99 -1.50
CA ASP A 270 0.90 2.17 -0.63
C ASP A 270 -0.47 2.80 -0.78
N ALA A 271 -0.98 3.40 0.30
CA ALA A 271 -2.26 4.09 0.28
C ALA A 271 -2.23 5.23 -0.75
N TYR A 272 -1.08 5.87 -0.90
CA TYR A 272 -0.80 6.87 -1.92
C TYR A 272 0.50 6.53 -2.63
N GLU A 273 0.46 6.59 -3.94
CA GLU A 273 1.66 6.65 -4.79
C GLU A 273 1.41 7.75 -5.81
N TYR A 274 2.01 8.92 -5.64
CA TYR A 274 1.84 9.99 -6.62
C TYR A 274 3.12 10.78 -6.83
N HIS A 275 3.18 11.43 -7.97
CA HIS A 275 4.36 12.08 -8.47
C HIS A 275 4.06 13.49 -8.95
N TRP A 276 4.87 14.44 -8.50
CA TRP A 276 4.95 15.81 -9.01
C TRP A 276 6.06 15.92 -10.04
N ASP A 277 5.71 16.32 -11.26
CA ASP A 277 6.71 16.59 -12.30
C ASP A 277 7.47 17.90 -12.05
N HIS A 278 8.47 18.17 -12.89
CA HIS A 278 9.30 19.37 -12.79
C HIS A 278 8.55 20.68 -13.07
N LYS A 279 7.28 20.61 -13.49
CA LYS A 279 6.39 21.75 -13.69
C LYS A 279 5.36 21.86 -12.57
N GLY A 280 5.38 20.99 -11.57
CA GLY A 280 4.41 20.98 -10.49
C GLY A 280 3.07 20.33 -10.84
N ASN A 281 2.98 19.54 -11.92
CA ASN A 281 1.78 18.78 -12.26
C ASN A 281 1.78 17.40 -11.59
N LEU A 282 0.58 16.94 -11.21
CA LEU A 282 0.38 15.64 -10.57
C LEU A 282 0.16 14.50 -11.56
N SER A 283 0.76 13.35 -11.26
CA SER A 283 0.38 12.02 -11.76
C SER A 283 0.17 11.08 -10.57
N LEU A 284 -0.75 10.13 -10.70
CA LEU A 284 -1.21 9.24 -9.62
C LEU A 284 -0.43 7.92 -9.55
N ASN A 285 0.76 7.85 -10.17
CA ASN A 285 1.70 6.75 -10.01
C ASN A 285 3.10 7.20 -10.47
N PRO A 286 4.15 7.19 -9.61
CA PRO A 286 5.50 7.62 -9.99
C PRO A 286 6.17 6.71 -11.03
N ASN A 287 5.74 5.45 -11.11
CA ASN A 287 6.36 4.43 -11.97
C ASN A 287 5.78 4.43 -13.39
N GLN A 288 4.84 5.33 -13.69
CA GLN A 288 4.20 5.47 -14.99
C GLN A 288 4.35 6.91 -15.49
N THR A 289 4.99 7.10 -16.64
CA THR A 289 5.31 8.44 -17.16
C THR A 289 4.86 8.63 -18.60
N GLY A 290 4.84 9.88 -19.05
CA GLY A 290 4.50 10.23 -20.43
C GLY A 290 3.10 9.75 -20.80
N THR A 291 2.98 8.96 -21.86
CA THR A 291 1.68 8.47 -22.34
C THR A 291 1.06 7.37 -21.46
N GLU A 292 1.81 6.82 -20.51
CA GLU A 292 1.33 5.79 -19.58
C GLU A 292 0.96 6.35 -18.21
N ALA A 293 1.24 7.63 -17.95
CA ALA A 293 0.97 8.26 -16.67
C ALA A 293 -0.54 8.20 -16.34
N VAL A 294 -0.84 7.76 -15.11
CA VAL A 294 -2.20 7.84 -14.57
C VAL A 294 -2.42 9.27 -14.09
N LEU A 295 -3.46 9.92 -14.61
CA LEU A 295 -3.74 11.34 -14.34
C LEU A 295 -5.03 11.48 -13.52
N PRO A 296 -5.13 12.52 -12.68
CA PRO A 296 -6.39 12.88 -12.05
C PRO A 296 -7.44 13.29 -13.09
N TYR A 297 -8.72 13.19 -12.72
CA TYR A 297 -9.86 13.54 -13.58
C TYR A 297 -9.76 14.97 -14.16
N VAL A 298 -9.38 15.93 -13.32
CA VAL A 298 -8.97 17.27 -13.73
C VAL A 298 -7.48 17.39 -13.45
N SER A 299 -6.70 17.83 -14.45
CA SER A 299 -5.26 18.08 -14.28
C SER A 299 -5.01 18.98 -13.08
N LEU A 300 -4.08 18.58 -12.22
CA LEU A 300 -3.80 19.25 -10.96
C LEU A 300 -2.38 19.80 -10.94
N HIS A 301 -2.26 21.05 -10.52
CA HIS A 301 -0.99 21.72 -10.25
C HIS A 301 -0.84 21.99 -8.75
N ALA A 302 0.39 21.97 -8.23
CA ALA A 302 0.68 22.12 -6.79
C ALA A 302 0.16 23.44 -6.17
N SER A 303 -0.10 24.46 -7.01
CA SER A 303 -0.63 25.76 -6.59
C SER A 303 -2.16 25.90 -6.68
N ASP A 304 -2.89 24.87 -7.14
CA ASP A 304 -4.35 24.99 -7.28
C ASP A 304 -5.05 25.11 -5.92
N GLU A 305 -6.28 25.62 -5.91
CA GLU A 305 -7.11 25.62 -4.70
C GLU A 305 -7.49 24.18 -4.32
N ASN A 306 -7.52 23.90 -3.01
CA ASN A 306 -7.93 22.60 -2.43
C ASN A 306 -7.12 21.39 -2.93
N VAL A 307 -5.91 21.60 -3.45
CA VAL A 307 -5.01 20.54 -3.95
C VAL A 307 -4.92 19.32 -3.01
N PRO A 308 -4.72 19.47 -1.70
CA PRO A 308 -4.65 18.32 -0.79
C PRO A 308 -5.88 17.40 -0.86
N HIS A 309 -7.10 17.97 -0.97
CA HIS A 309 -8.31 17.15 -1.10
C HIS A 309 -8.42 16.53 -2.49
N LYS A 310 -8.03 17.26 -3.53
CA LYS A 310 -8.04 16.77 -4.92
C LYS A 310 -7.05 15.62 -5.15
N ILE A 311 -5.91 15.60 -4.43
CA ILE A 311 -4.96 14.48 -4.42
C ILE A 311 -5.63 13.24 -3.84
N ILE A 312 -6.23 13.35 -2.64
CA ILE A 312 -6.90 12.21 -1.98
C ILE A 312 -8.03 11.68 -2.85
N TRP A 313 -8.79 12.57 -3.49
CA TRP A 313 -9.80 12.20 -4.47
C TRP A 313 -9.19 11.42 -5.64
N GLY A 314 -8.27 12.01 -6.39
CA GLY A 314 -7.68 11.37 -7.57
C GLY A 314 -7.07 9.99 -7.26
N ASN A 315 -6.30 9.92 -6.18
CA ASN A 315 -5.61 8.70 -5.75
C ASN A 315 -6.57 7.61 -5.23
N SER A 316 -7.83 7.93 -4.92
CA SER A 316 -8.81 6.94 -4.47
C SER A 316 -9.06 5.82 -5.50
N SER A 317 -8.83 6.08 -6.78
CA SER A 317 -8.86 5.06 -7.84
C SER A 317 -7.73 4.02 -7.68
N GLU A 318 -6.50 4.47 -7.44
CA GLU A 318 -5.34 3.60 -7.23
C GLU A 318 -5.43 2.82 -5.91
N LEU A 319 -5.88 3.49 -4.84
CA LEU A 319 -6.16 2.83 -3.56
C LEU A 319 -7.20 1.71 -3.73
N ASP A 320 -8.26 1.97 -4.47
CA ASP A 320 -9.28 0.99 -4.78
C ASP A 320 -8.70 -0.23 -5.54
N ASN A 321 -7.88 0.01 -6.56
CA ASN A 321 -7.19 -1.03 -7.33
C ASN A 321 -6.31 -1.90 -6.40
N LYS A 322 -5.53 -1.26 -5.52
CA LYS A 322 -4.63 -1.95 -4.57
C LYS A 322 -5.38 -2.80 -3.55
N LEU A 323 -6.57 -2.40 -3.10
CA LEU A 323 -7.33 -3.14 -2.10
C LEU A 323 -8.34 -4.14 -2.68
N SER A 324 -8.74 -3.98 -3.95
CA SER A 324 -9.87 -4.72 -4.53
C SER A 324 -9.46 -5.78 -5.55
N PHE A 325 -8.29 -5.63 -6.18
CA PHE A 325 -7.75 -6.70 -7.02
C PHE A 325 -7.13 -7.81 -6.15
N GLU A 326 -7.35 -9.07 -6.54
CA GLU A 326 -6.71 -10.26 -5.97
C GLU A 326 -6.63 -11.37 -7.01
N HIS A 327 -5.52 -12.10 -7.07
CA HIS A 327 -5.45 -13.31 -7.90
C HIS A 327 -6.23 -14.46 -7.25
N GLU A 328 -6.67 -15.44 -8.04
CA GLU A 328 -7.45 -16.58 -7.54
C GLU A 328 -6.72 -17.36 -6.43
N PHE A 329 -5.40 -17.55 -6.56
CA PHE A 329 -4.57 -18.21 -5.55
C PHE A 329 -4.40 -17.40 -4.26
N CYS A 330 -4.72 -16.10 -4.26
CA CYS A 330 -4.65 -15.27 -3.06
C CYS A 330 -5.81 -15.52 -2.10
N ARG A 331 -6.94 -16.06 -2.58
CA ARG A 331 -8.19 -16.17 -1.81
C ARG A 331 -8.02 -16.91 -0.48
N ASP A 332 -7.37 -18.08 -0.56
CA ASP A 332 -7.13 -18.94 0.60
C ASP A 332 -5.77 -18.67 1.26
N CYS A 333 -4.95 -17.78 0.69
CA CYS A 333 -3.61 -17.48 1.17
C CYS A 333 -3.65 -16.86 2.57
N THR A 334 -2.86 -17.42 3.48
CA THR A 334 -2.76 -16.95 4.86
C THR A 334 -2.27 -15.50 4.94
N TYR A 335 -1.41 -15.09 4.01
CA TYR A 335 -0.72 -13.81 4.04
C TYR A 335 -1.39 -12.68 3.27
N LEU A 336 -2.54 -12.91 2.61
CA LEU A 336 -3.21 -11.89 1.79
C LEU A 336 -3.38 -10.54 2.52
N GLN A 337 -3.73 -10.56 3.81
CA GLN A 337 -3.94 -9.34 4.60
C GLN A 337 -2.65 -8.50 4.77
N ALA A 338 -1.48 -9.15 4.87
CA ALA A 338 -0.19 -8.48 4.97
C ALA A 338 0.41 -8.14 3.60
N CYS A 339 0.35 -9.10 2.67
CA CYS A 339 0.98 -9.06 1.36
C CYS A 339 0.18 -8.25 0.32
N ASN A 340 -1.13 -8.09 0.51
CA ASN A 340 -2.01 -7.37 -0.42
C ASN A 340 -1.96 -7.87 -1.87
N SER A 341 -1.90 -9.20 -2.05
CA SER A 341 -1.84 -9.88 -3.36
C SER A 341 -0.56 -9.65 -4.16
N GLY A 342 0.53 -9.28 -3.48
CA GLY A 342 1.86 -9.19 -4.07
C GLY A 342 2.19 -7.84 -4.68
N TRP A 343 3.33 -7.77 -5.36
CA TRP A 343 3.88 -6.54 -5.90
C TRP A 343 2.93 -5.85 -6.88
N TYR A 344 2.51 -4.61 -6.59
CA TYR A 344 1.43 -3.91 -7.29
C TYR A 344 1.61 -3.83 -8.81
N PRO A 345 2.80 -3.47 -9.36
CA PRO A 345 2.99 -3.44 -10.81
C PRO A 345 2.78 -4.79 -11.51
N HIS A 346 2.95 -5.92 -10.80
CA HIS A 346 2.69 -7.26 -11.34
C HIS A 346 1.28 -7.75 -11.09
N LYS A 347 0.56 -7.12 -10.17
CA LYS A 347 -0.79 -7.49 -9.78
C LYS A 347 -1.80 -7.27 -10.90
N ASP A 348 -1.62 -6.23 -11.71
CA ASP A 348 -2.49 -5.91 -12.86
C ASP A 348 -2.08 -6.66 -14.15
N LEU A 349 -1.04 -7.50 -14.11
CA LEU A 349 -0.68 -8.31 -15.26
C LEU A 349 -1.73 -9.37 -15.56
N GLU A 350 -1.88 -9.69 -16.85
CA GLU A 350 -2.73 -10.79 -17.29
C GLU A 350 -2.31 -12.11 -16.63
N ALA A 351 -3.31 -12.89 -16.20
CA ALA A 351 -3.08 -14.10 -15.41
C ALA A 351 -2.09 -15.09 -16.04
N ASP A 352 -2.05 -15.19 -17.38
CA ASP A 352 -1.14 -16.09 -18.09
C ASP A 352 0.32 -15.58 -18.09
N ILE A 353 0.51 -14.26 -18.04
CA ILE A 353 1.84 -13.64 -17.85
C ILE A 353 2.32 -13.93 -16.43
N VAL A 354 1.47 -13.71 -15.42
CA VAL A 354 1.82 -14.01 -14.02
C VAL A 354 2.19 -15.48 -13.86
N ARG A 355 1.40 -16.40 -14.41
CA ARG A 355 1.66 -17.86 -14.37
C ARG A 355 3.00 -18.26 -15.01
N LYS A 356 3.44 -17.57 -16.07
CA LYS A 356 4.74 -17.80 -16.71
C LYS A 356 5.92 -17.64 -15.73
N TYR A 357 5.81 -16.70 -14.79
CA TYR A 357 6.86 -16.37 -13.80
C TYR A 357 6.64 -17.03 -12.44
N MET A 358 5.52 -17.75 -12.27
CA MET A 358 5.24 -18.65 -11.14
C MET A 358 5.64 -20.10 -11.44
N ALA A 359 6.15 -20.40 -12.64
CA ALA A 359 6.46 -21.76 -13.04
C ALA A 359 7.54 -22.35 -12.10
N PRO A 360 7.45 -23.64 -11.75
CA PRO A 360 8.47 -24.29 -10.94
C PRO A 360 9.85 -24.09 -11.58
N THR A 361 10.82 -23.64 -10.79
CA THR A 361 12.21 -23.56 -11.26
C THR A 361 12.88 -24.93 -11.21
N SER A 362 14.16 -25.02 -11.57
CA SER A 362 14.97 -26.24 -11.35
C SER A 362 15.07 -26.69 -9.89
N HIS A 363 14.58 -25.86 -8.97
CA HIS A 363 14.48 -26.10 -7.54
C HIS A 363 12.99 -26.06 -7.17
N ASP A 364 12.46 -27.20 -6.71
CA ASP A 364 11.04 -27.36 -6.36
C ASP A 364 10.60 -26.29 -5.34
N GLY A 365 9.64 -25.44 -5.71
CA GLY A 365 9.14 -24.34 -4.87
C GLY A 365 8.03 -23.55 -5.56
N PHE A 366 7.02 -23.11 -4.80
CA PHE A 366 5.91 -22.28 -5.29
C PHE A 366 6.08 -20.85 -4.79
N SER A 367 6.30 -19.91 -5.70
CA SER A 367 6.30 -18.49 -5.38
C SER A 367 5.39 -17.71 -6.33
N CYS A 368 4.78 -16.66 -5.82
CA CYS A 368 3.89 -15.76 -6.53
C CYS A 368 4.48 -14.34 -6.57
N PRO A 369 3.86 -13.34 -7.22
CA PRO A 369 4.34 -11.96 -7.20
C PRO A 369 4.47 -11.35 -5.79
N GLY A 370 3.90 -12.00 -4.77
CA GLY A 370 4.05 -11.62 -3.38
C GLY A 370 5.15 -12.38 -2.63
N PHE A 371 5.93 -13.23 -3.28
CA PHE A 371 7.00 -14.04 -2.68
C PHE A 371 6.52 -14.96 -1.55
N PHE A 372 5.50 -15.79 -1.83
CA PHE A 372 4.87 -16.69 -0.85
C PHE A 372 5.86 -17.44 0.07
N GLU A 373 6.96 -17.97 -0.48
CA GLU A 373 7.97 -18.71 0.27
C GLU A 373 8.69 -17.85 1.34
N LEU A 374 8.90 -16.56 1.08
CA LEU A 374 9.45 -15.64 2.08
C LEU A 374 8.47 -15.44 3.24
N TRP A 375 7.18 -15.29 2.95
CA TRP A 375 6.17 -15.19 4.00
C TRP A 375 6.09 -16.46 4.84
N GLU A 376 6.14 -17.64 4.22
CA GLU A 376 6.19 -18.92 4.94
C GLU A 376 7.42 -19.01 5.85
N ARG A 377 8.60 -18.63 5.33
CA ARG A 377 9.85 -18.59 6.10
C ARG A 377 9.73 -17.67 7.33
N GLU A 378 9.22 -16.45 7.15
CA GLU A 378 9.19 -15.45 8.22
C GLU A 378 8.02 -15.62 9.20
N ALA A 379 6.91 -16.23 8.77
CA ALA A 379 5.74 -16.45 9.61
C ALA A 379 6.03 -17.33 10.82
N VAL A 380 6.95 -18.29 10.70
CA VAL A 380 7.38 -19.17 11.81
C VAL A 380 7.90 -18.37 13.01
N HIS A 381 8.45 -17.18 12.76
CA HIS A 381 9.10 -16.35 13.78
C HIS A 381 8.34 -15.07 14.10
N SER A 382 7.57 -14.54 13.15
CA SER A 382 7.03 -13.17 13.23
C SER A 382 5.51 -13.08 13.25
N LEU A 383 4.77 -14.14 12.92
CA LEU A 383 3.31 -14.10 12.95
C LEU A 383 2.81 -14.16 14.40
N ASP A 384 2.28 -13.03 14.89
CA ASP A 384 1.73 -12.91 16.24
C ASP A 384 0.23 -12.59 16.20
N ALA A 385 -0.59 -13.64 16.29
CA ALA A 385 -2.03 -13.51 16.27
C ALA A 385 -2.61 -12.65 17.42
N ILE A 386 -1.90 -12.46 18.53
CA ILE A 386 -2.34 -11.60 19.63
C ILE A 386 -2.09 -10.13 19.29
N SER A 387 -0.91 -9.81 18.77
CA SER A 387 -0.53 -8.44 18.39
C SER A 387 -1.41 -7.90 17.26
N VAL A 388 -1.76 -8.75 16.29
CA VAL A 388 -2.73 -8.44 15.22
C VAL A 388 -4.05 -7.93 15.79
N THR A 389 -4.66 -8.67 16.73
CA THR A 389 -5.95 -8.26 17.32
C THR A 389 -5.82 -6.93 18.07
N ARG A 390 -4.71 -6.70 18.79
CA ARG A 390 -4.48 -5.43 19.52
C ARG A 390 -4.41 -4.22 18.60
N TYR A 391 -3.66 -4.35 17.51
CA TYR A 391 -3.54 -3.30 16.51
C TYR A 391 -4.90 -3.04 15.83
N GLY A 392 -5.62 -4.11 15.45
CA GLY A 392 -6.97 -4.01 14.92
C GLY A 392 -7.94 -3.30 15.88
N ASP A 393 -7.83 -3.58 17.19
CA ASP A 393 -8.64 -2.95 18.24
C ASP A 393 -8.43 -1.44 18.34
N GLU A 394 -7.19 -0.97 18.27
CA GLU A 394 -6.91 0.47 18.30
C GLU A 394 -7.60 1.20 17.14
N ARG A 395 -7.52 0.63 15.93
CA ARG A 395 -8.23 1.14 14.75
C ARG A 395 -9.75 1.13 14.95
N ARG A 396 -10.32 0.02 15.42
CA ARG A 396 -11.79 -0.09 15.67
C ARG A 396 -12.27 0.88 16.74
N VAL A 397 -11.52 1.08 17.81
CA VAL A 397 -11.85 2.02 18.88
C VAL A 397 -11.77 3.46 18.37
N ARG A 398 -10.76 3.81 17.56
CA ARG A 398 -10.70 5.13 16.90
C ARG A 398 -11.93 5.38 16.02
N LYS A 399 -12.28 4.41 15.18
CA LYS A 399 -13.50 4.43 14.34
C LYS A 399 -14.76 4.64 15.17
N ALA A 400 -14.95 3.84 16.21
CA ALA A 400 -16.10 3.92 17.11
C ALA A 400 -16.26 5.29 17.77
N ARG A 401 -15.15 5.92 18.20
CA ARG A 401 -15.18 7.28 18.77
C ARG A 401 -15.64 8.31 17.74
N ARG A 402 -15.15 8.24 16.50
CA ARG A 402 -15.56 9.18 15.44
C ARG A 402 -17.04 9.07 15.13
N ILE A 403 -17.55 7.85 14.94
CA ILE A 403 -18.97 7.61 14.68
C ILE A 403 -19.83 8.16 15.83
N ALA A 404 -19.40 7.96 17.08
CA ALA A 404 -20.14 8.45 18.24
C ALA A 404 -20.06 9.98 18.43
N SER A 405 -18.96 10.61 18.00
CA SER A 405 -18.75 12.06 18.10
C SER A 405 -19.49 12.85 17.02
N ALA A 406 -19.88 12.21 15.91
CA ALA A 406 -20.59 12.90 14.85
C ALA A 406 -22.03 13.20 15.27
N GLY A 407 -22.32 14.49 15.46
CA GLY A 407 -23.65 14.97 15.82
C GLY A 407 -24.70 14.60 14.78
N ASN A 408 -25.91 14.30 15.23
CA ASN A 408 -27.03 13.99 14.34
C ASN A 408 -27.56 15.23 13.58
N ASP A 409 -27.24 16.44 14.04
CA ASP A 409 -27.88 17.69 13.60
C ASP A 409 -27.10 18.48 12.53
N GLU A 410 -25.95 17.98 12.07
CA GLU A 410 -25.20 18.63 10.98
C GLU A 410 -25.90 18.41 9.62
N PRO A 411 -25.98 19.43 8.75
CA PRO A 411 -26.62 19.32 7.45
C PRO A 411 -25.85 18.36 6.53
N ASP A 412 -26.61 17.55 5.80
CA ASP A 412 -26.07 16.63 4.82
C ASP A 412 -25.60 17.39 3.56
N MET A 413 -24.42 17.05 3.07
CA MET A 413 -23.97 17.43 1.72
C MET A 413 -24.45 16.37 0.73
N PHE A 414 -25.22 16.76 -0.29
CA PHE A 414 -25.65 15.86 -1.36
C PHE A 414 -24.70 15.96 -2.54
N GLU A 415 -24.13 14.84 -2.99
CA GLU A 415 -23.23 14.85 -4.15
C GLU A 415 -23.91 15.34 -5.42
N LEU A 416 -25.21 15.06 -5.59
CA LEU A 416 -25.98 15.45 -6.78
C LEU A 416 -26.03 16.97 -6.99
N ASP A 417 -25.86 17.77 -5.92
CA ASP A 417 -25.86 19.23 -6.02
C ASP A 417 -24.62 19.76 -6.76
N TYR A 418 -23.61 18.91 -7.00
CA TYR A 418 -22.30 19.30 -7.53
C TYR A 418 -21.89 18.56 -8.81
N VAL A 419 -22.80 17.84 -9.49
CA VAL A 419 -22.43 17.01 -10.68
C VAL A 419 -21.63 17.79 -11.73
N ASP A 420 -21.92 19.09 -11.89
CA ASP A 420 -21.26 19.98 -12.84
C ASP A 420 -20.35 21.04 -12.16
N ASP A 421 -20.09 20.94 -10.85
CA ASP A 421 -19.34 21.93 -10.06
C ASP A 421 -18.17 21.30 -9.28
N TYR A 422 -17.08 21.02 -10.01
CA TYR A 422 -15.87 20.43 -9.44
C TYR A 422 -15.27 21.27 -8.30
N GLU A 423 -15.18 22.59 -8.48
CA GLU A 423 -14.57 23.46 -7.46
C GLU A 423 -15.49 23.67 -6.25
N GLY A 424 -16.79 23.86 -6.47
CA GLY A 424 -17.77 23.96 -5.40
C GLY A 424 -17.85 22.69 -4.57
N PHE A 425 -17.73 21.51 -5.19
CA PHE A 425 -17.66 20.24 -4.48
C PHE A 425 -16.53 20.22 -3.44
N PHE A 426 -15.29 20.55 -3.83
CA PHE A 426 -14.16 20.54 -2.90
C PHE A 426 -14.25 21.64 -1.83
N LYS A 427 -14.86 22.78 -2.15
CA LYS A 427 -15.14 23.85 -1.17
C LYS A 427 -16.16 23.39 -0.12
N SER A 428 -17.19 22.66 -0.55
CA SER A 428 -18.24 22.16 0.34
C SER A 428 -17.80 20.97 1.18
N VAL A 429 -17.16 19.96 0.56
CA VAL A 429 -16.80 18.70 1.23
C VAL A 429 -15.76 18.87 2.34
N LYS A 430 -14.90 19.89 2.21
CA LYS A 430 -13.93 20.28 3.24
C LYS A 430 -14.59 20.53 4.58
N ASN A 431 -15.80 21.11 4.59
CA ASN A 431 -16.53 21.49 5.80
C ASN A 431 -17.69 20.55 6.12
N ALA A 432 -18.05 19.64 5.22
CA ALA A 432 -19.11 18.68 5.44
C ALA A 432 -18.76 17.72 6.59
N VAL A 433 -19.75 17.33 7.38
CA VAL A 433 -19.61 16.22 8.33
C VAL A 433 -20.18 14.94 7.73
N LYS A 434 -21.30 15.07 7.00
CA LYS A 434 -22.04 13.99 6.37
C LYS A 434 -22.16 14.22 4.86
N VAL A 435 -22.03 13.15 4.10
CA VAL A 435 -22.18 13.14 2.64
C VAL A 435 -23.16 12.06 2.23
N VAL A 436 -24.17 12.45 1.45
CA VAL A 436 -25.14 11.55 0.83
C VAL A 436 -24.62 11.14 -0.54
N VAL A 437 -24.25 9.86 -0.66
CA VAL A 437 -23.66 9.27 -1.85
C VAL A 437 -24.73 8.70 -2.77
N PHE A 438 -24.54 8.83 -4.09
CA PHE A 438 -25.45 8.31 -5.13
C PHE A 438 -24.77 7.30 -6.06
N ASP A 439 -25.53 6.39 -6.67
CA ASP A 439 -25.01 5.35 -7.57
C ASP A 439 -24.74 5.90 -9.00
N VAL A 440 -23.80 6.85 -9.08
CA VAL A 440 -23.32 7.45 -10.32
C VAL A 440 -21.81 7.65 -10.26
N GLU A 441 -21.18 7.81 -11.42
CA GLU A 441 -19.82 8.33 -11.49
C GLU A 441 -19.85 9.84 -11.19
N LEU A 442 -18.93 10.31 -10.36
CA LEU A 442 -18.71 11.73 -10.11
C LEU A 442 -17.22 11.99 -10.25
N PHE A 443 -16.86 12.98 -11.08
CA PHE A 443 -15.48 13.41 -11.33
C PHE A 443 -14.48 12.26 -11.51
N GLY A 444 -14.83 11.32 -12.40
CA GLY A 444 -14.00 10.18 -12.78
C GLY A 444 -13.94 9.03 -11.77
N LEU A 445 -14.70 9.08 -10.67
CA LEU A 445 -14.72 8.04 -9.66
C LEU A 445 -16.10 7.37 -9.54
N THR A 446 -16.06 6.04 -9.46
CA THR A 446 -17.22 5.21 -9.11
C THR A 446 -17.65 5.47 -7.66
N PRO A 447 -18.90 5.12 -7.28
CA PRO A 447 -19.35 5.23 -5.90
C PRO A 447 -18.40 4.57 -4.89
N ARG A 448 -17.95 3.34 -5.16
CA ARG A 448 -17.01 2.63 -4.28
C ARG A 448 -15.67 3.34 -4.12
N GLN A 449 -15.12 3.88 -5.22
CA GLN A 449 -13.87 4.64 -5.16
C GLN A 449 -14.01 5.91 -4.32
N ARG A 450 -15.13 6.63 -4.44
CA ARG A 450 -15.40 7.84 -3.64
C ARG A 450 -15.51 7.55 -2.15
N LEU A 451 -15.95 6.35 -1.77
CA LEU A 451 -15.97 5.95 -0.36
C LEU A 451 -14.59 5.97 0.28
N TRP A 452 -13.52 5.65 -0.46
CA TRP A 452 -12.15 5.79 0.07
C TRP A 452 -11.83 7.23 0.40
N PHE A 453 -12.12 8.17 -0.51
CA PHE A 453 -11.92 9.59 -0.26
C PHE A 453 -12.64 10.03 1.03
N TYR A 454 -13.95 9.78 1.14
CA TYR A 454 -14.72 10.14 2.33
C TYR A 454 -14.19 9.48 3.60
N ASP A 455 -13.77 8.22 3.50
CA ASP A 455 -13.20 7.48 4.61
C ASP A 455 -11.90 8.12 5.14
N ARG A 456 -10.99 8.50 4.23
CA ARG A 456 -9.68 9.09 4.54
C ARG A 456 -9.81 10.49 5.15
N ILE A 457 -10.67 11.35 4.58
CA ILE A 457 -10.92 12.68 5.16
C ILE A 457 -11.91 12.67 6.33
N GLY A 458 -12.38 11.50 6.76
CA GLY A 458 -13.19 11.31 7.96
C GLY A 458 -14.62 11.87 7.85
N ARG A 459 -15.27 11.65 6.71
CA ARG A 459 -16.67 12.02 6.46
C ARG A 459 -17.59 10.83 6.70
N ILE A 460 -18.74 11.09 7.29
CA ILE A 460 -19.79 10.08 7.40
C ILE A 460 -20.53 9.99 6.07
N VAL A 461 -20.79 8.76 5.65
CA VAL A 461 -21.49 8.48 4.40
C VAL A 461 -22.87 7.91 4.70
N THR A 462 -23.88 8.41 3.98
CA THR A 462 -25.18 7.78 3.83
C THR A 462 -25.42 7.44 2.36
N PHE A 463 -26.09 6.33 2.10
CA PHE A 463 -26.36 5.87 0.74
C PHE A 463 -27.77 6.29 0.32
N SER A 464 -27.88 7.04 -0.77
CA SER A 464 -29.18 7.41 -1.33
C SER A 464 -29.98 6.17 -1.71
N GLY A 465 -31.13 5.95 -1.05
CA GLY A 465 -31.95 4.76 -1.22
C GLY A 465 -31.43 3.48 -0.54
N GLY A 466 -30.33 3.56 0.22
CA GLY A 466 -29.68 2.43 0.90
C GLY A 466 -28.68 1.69 0.00
N VAL A 467 -27.60 1.15 0.57
CA VAL A 467 -26.47 0.59 -0.22
C VAL A 467 -26.89 -0.52 -1.18
N SER A 468 -27.99 -1.22 -0.89
CA SER A 468 -28.49 -2.35 -1.68
C SER A 468 -28.95 -1.97 -3.08
N THR A 469 -29.15 -0.67 -3.34
CA THR A 469 -29.50 -0.14 -4.67
C THR A 469 -28.29 0.08 -5.57
N PHE A 470 -27.07 0.05 -5.01
CA PHE A 470 -25.85 0.36 -5.73
C PHE A 470 -25.36 -0.83 -6.55
N ALA A 471 -24.88 -0.58 -7.77
CA ALA A 471 -24.31 -1.62 -8.62
C ALA A 471 -23.14 -2.38 -7.95
N GLU A 472 -22.36 -1.69 -7.13
CA GLU A 472 -21.19 -2.23 -6.41
C GLU A 472 -21.50 -2.65 -4.96
N ALA A 473 -22.78 -2.81 -4.59
CA ALA A 473 -23.21 -3.06 -3.20
C ALA A 473 -22.44 -4.21 -2.52
N SER A 474 -22.18 -5.32 -3.21
CA SER A 474 -21.48 -6.46 -2.63
C SER A 474 -20.03 -6.11 -2.23
N SER A 475 -19.30 -5.36 -3.06
CA SER A 475 -17.91 -4.97 -2.74
C SER A 475 -17.88 -3.91 -1.63
N ILE A 476 -18.79 -2.92 -1.68
CA ILE A 476 -18.93 -1.90 -0.62
C ILE A 476 -19.19 -2.57 0.74
N ILE A 477 -20.14 -3.50 0.79
CA ILE A 477 -20.45 -4.26 2.01
C ILE A 477 -19.23 -5.07 2.44
N ALA A 478 -18.56 -5.78 1.52
CA ALA A 478 -17.39 -6.60 1.84
C ALA A 478 -16.27 -5.77 2.49
N HIS A 479 -15.92 -4.61 1.93
CA HIS A 479 -14.91 -3.72 2.53
C HIS A 479 -15.35 -3.16 3.89
N SER A 480 -16.64 -2.82 4.03
CA SER A 480 -17.19 -2.33 5.30
C SER A 480 -17.10 -3.38 6.41
N VAL A 481 -17.56 -4.61 6.16
CA VAL A 481 -17.55 -5.69 7.17
C VAL A 481 -16.15 -6.25 7.41
N ALA A 482 -15.25 -6.12 6.44
CA ALA A 482 -13.83 -6.43 6.60
C ALA A 482 -13.05 -5.40 7.43
N GLY A 483 -13.66 -4.25 7.75
CA GLY A 483 -12.96 -3.18 8.47
C GLY A 483 -11.87 -2.48 7.63
N ASN A 484 -12.01 -2.47 6.31
CA ASN A 484 -11.09 -1.77 5.40
C ASN A 484 -11.34 -0.26 5.42
N TYR A 485 -12.58 0.16 5.65
CA TYR A 485 -12.92 1.56 5.90
C TYR A 485 -12.68 1.93 7.38
N HIS A 486 -11.90 2.98 7.60
CA HIS A 486 -11.47 3.49 8.91
C HIS A 486 -12.53 4.34 9.62
N THR A 487 -13.49 4.92 8.90
CA THR A 487 -14.57 5.77 9.42
C THR A 487 -15.95 5.40 8.89
N LEU A 488 -16.05 4.77 7.72
CA LEU A 488 -17.34 4.39 7.12
C LEU A 488 -17.88 3.04 7.65
N GLU A 489 -19.16 2.97 8.00
CA GLU A 489 -19.90 1.71 8.24
C GLU A 489 -21.17 1.65 7.38
N VAL A 490 -21.42 0.49 6.78
CA VAL A 490 -22.73 0.16 6.19
C VAL A 490 -23.69 -0.31 7.29
N ALA A 491 -24.92 0.21 7.27
CA ALA A 491 -25.94 -0.14 8.24
C ALA A 491 -26.31 -1.64 8.20
N ALA A 492 -26.54 -2.25 9.37
CA ALA A 492 -26.87 -3.68 9.46
C ALA A 492 -28.14 -4.07 8.68
N VAL A 493 -29.14 -3.18 8.66
CA VAL A 493 -30.39 -3.38 7.89
C VAL A 493 -30.11 -3.54 6.40
N ASP A 494 -29.17 -2.75 5.87
CA ASP A 494 -28.79 -2.77 4.46
C ASP A 494 -28.04 -4.06 4.11
N VAL A 495 -27.14 -4.52 4.99
CA VAL A 495 -26.46 -5.82 4.84
C VAL A 495 -27.48 -6.98 4.89
N CYS A 496 -28.46 -6.92 5.78
CA CYS A 496 -29.53 -7.93 5.85
C CYS A 496 -30.38 -7.95 4.58
N ASN A 497 -30.74 -6.77 4.06
CA ASN A 497 -31.49 -6.64 2.80
C ASN A 497 -30.69 -7.22 1.62
N PHE A 498 -29.38 -6.96 1.57
CA PHE A 498 -28.50 -7.55 0.57
C PHE A 498 -28.52 -9.09 0.63
N CYS A 499 -28.38 -9.68 1.83
CA CYS A 499 -28.40 -11.13 2.02
C CYS A 499 -29.72 -11.78 1.58
N LYS A 500 -30.85 -11.12 1.82
CA LYS A 500 -32.18 -11.60 1.37
C LYS A 500 -32.33 -11.57 -0.15
N SER A 501 -31.89 -10.47 -0.76
CA SER A 501 -32.00 -10.28 -2.20
C SER A 501 -31.01 -11.13 -2.99
N HIS A 502 -29.88 -11.51 -2.39
CA HIS A 502 -28.78 -12.22 -3.04
C HIS A 502 -28.35 -13.51 -2.31
N PRO A 503 -29.27 -14.46 -2.03
CA PRO A 503 -28.99 -15.62 -1.17
C PRO A 503 -27.93 -16.59 -1.73
N ARG A 504 -27.59 -16.49 -3.01
CA ARG A 504 -26.58 -17.32 -3.69
C ARG A 504 -25.24 -16.62 -3.87
N HIS A 505 -25.10 -15.37 -3.44
CA HIS A 505 -23.85 -14.63 -3.56
C HIS A 505 -22.83 -15.14 -2.53
N SER A 506 -21.55 -15.19 -2.91
CA SER A 506 -20.46 -15.70 -2.06
C SER A 506 -20.32 -14.90 -0.76
N LEU A 507 -20.42 -13.57 -0.81
CA LEU A 507 -20.43 -12.72 0.39
C LEU A 507 -21.57 -13.09 1.36
N THR A 508 -22.77 -13.40 0.84
CA THR A 508 -23.88 -13.84 1.67
C THR A 508 -23.56 -15.15 2.37
N ALA A 509 -22.90 -16.09 1.69
CA ALA A 509 -22.43 -17.32 2.35
C ALA A 509 -21.49 -17.01 3.52
N TYR A 510 -20.49 -16.14 3.35
CA TYR A 510 -19.60 -15.74 4.44
C TYR A 510 -20.33 -15.07 5.62
N LEU A 511 -21.26 -14.15 5.34
CA LEU A 511 -22.04 -13.47 6.38
C LEU A 511 -22.92 -14.45 7.17
N LEU A 512 -23.58 -15.39 6.49
CA LEU A 512 -24.43 -16.38 7.12
C LEU A 512 -23.64 -17.45 7.87
N ASP A 513 -22.50 -17.88 7.34
CA ASP A 513 -21.59 -18.81 8.00
C ASP A 513 -20.99 -18.16 9.27
N ALA A 514 -20.61 -16.88 9.21
CA ALA A 514 -20.17 -16.12 10.39
C ALA A 514 -21.28 -15.97 11.44
N LEU A 515 -22.53 -15.72 11.02
CA LEU A 515 -23.68 -15.67 11.91
C LEU A 515 -23.94 -17.01 12.61
N ALA A 516 -23.83 -18.12 11.89
CA ALA A 516 -23.95 -19.47 12.48
C ALA A 516 -22.84 -19.72 13.52
N VAL A 517 -21.59 -19.39 13.19
CA VAL A 517 -20.47 -19.48 14.14
C VAL A 517 -20.74 -18.64 15.39
N VAL A 518 -21.11 -17.36 15.24
CA VAL A 518 -21.38 -16.46 16.38
C VAL A 518 -22.50 -16.96 17.29
N ARG A 519 -23.52 -17.60 16.74
CA ARG A 519 -24.65 -18.15 17.52
C ARG A 519 -24.31 -19.43 18.26
N HIS A 520 -23.41 -20.25 17.72
CA HIS A 520 -23.21 -21.64 18.19
C HIS A 520 -21.83 -21.92 18.77
N TRP A 521 -20.85 -21.03 18.61
CA TRP A 521 -19.49 -21.22 19.14
C TRP A 521 -19.40 -21.46 20.65
N PRO A 522 -20.27 -20.91 21.54
CA PRO A 522 -20.14 -21.14 22.98
C PRO A 522 -20.33 -22.61 23.38
N ASP A 523 -21.15 -23.34 22.62
CA ASP A 523 -21.50 -24.74 22.86
C ASP A 523 -20.89 -25.70 21.82
N ALA A 524 -20.03 -25.18 20.94
CA ALA A 524 -19.41 -25.96 19.88
C ALA A 524 -18.40 -26.97 20.46
N PRO A 525 -18.43 -28.24 20.04
CA PRO A 525 -17.40 -29.20 20.46
C PRO A 525 -16.01 -28.79 19.96
N ILE A 526 -15.00 -29.12 20.76
CA ILE A 526 -13.60 -28.85 20.46
C ILE A 526 -12.97 -30.10 19.84
N LEU A 527 -12.50 -29.98 18.60
CA LEU A 527 -11.74 -30.98 17.86
C LEU A 527 -10.25 -30.76 18.10
N ILE A 528 -9.52 -31.84 18.36
CA ILE A 528 -8.06 -31.79 18.53
C ILE A 528 -7.41 -31.67 17.16
N SER A 529 -6.89 -30.49 16.86
CA SER A 529 -6.19 -30.13 15.62
C SER A 529 -5.35 -28.88 15.87
N ASP A 530 -4.20 -28.78 15.22
CA ASP A 530 -3.30 -27.62 15.30
C ASP A 530 -3.75 -26.46 14.38
N ASP A 531 -4.56 -26.77 13.36
CA ASP A 531 -5.14 -25.78 12.45
C ASP A 531 -6.31 -24.99 13.05
N PHE A 532 -6.68 -23.88 12.40
CA PHE A 532 -7.94 -23.19 12.68
C PHE A 532 -9.13 -23.95 12.07
N ALA A 533 -10.25 -23.98 12.80
CA ALA A 533 -11.50 -24.54 12.31
C ALA A 533 -12.04 -23.79 11.10
N LYS A 534 -12.67 -24.54 10.17
CA LYS A 534 -13.41 -24.00 9.02
C LYS A 534 -14.88 -24.40 9.11
N TYR A 535 -15.77 -23.51 8.68
CA TYR A 535 -17.22 -23.74 8.74
C TYR A 535 -17.93 -23.37 7.42
N GLY A 536 -19.01 -24.11 7.15
CA GLY A 536 -20.02 -23.72 6.17
C GLY A 536 -19.61 -23.86 4.71
N LYS A 537 -20.43 -23.29 3.83
CA LYS A 537 -20.25 -23.38 2.37
C LYS A 537 -19.21 -22.40 1.85
N SER A 538 -18.99 -21.30 2.56
CA SER A 538 -17.95 -20.33 2.22
C SER A 538 -16.55 -20.81 2.60
N GLY A 539 -16.44 -21.85 3.43
CA GLY A 539 -15.17 -22.29 4.00
C GLY A 539 -14.59 -21.26 4.98
N LEU A 540 -15.45 -20.52 5.70
CA LEU A 540 -15.05 -19.50 6.67
C LEU A 540 -14.08 -20.10 7.69
N GLU A 541 -12.85 -19.60 7.71
CA GLU A 541 -11.85 -19.96 8.71
C GLU A 541 -12.04 -19.10 9.96
N ILE A 542 -12.10 -19.72 11.14
CA ILE A 542 -12.33 -19.05 12.41
C ILE A 542 -10.97 -18.63 12.98
N SER A 543 -10.41 -17.57 12.39
CA SER A 543 -9.06 -17.05 12.66
C SER A 543 -8.97 -15.54 12.36
N PHE A 544 -7.76 -14.99 12.52
CA PHE A 544 -7.42 -13.61 12.18
C PHE A 544 -7.82 -13.19 10.77
N LYS A 545 -7.95 -14.13 9.81
CA LYS A 545 -8.33 -13.84 8.43
C LYS A 545 -9.67 -13.14 8.30
N TYR A 546 -10.61 -13.43 9.20
CA TYR A 546 -11.99 -12.94 9.16
C TYR A 546 -12.39 -12.24 10.47
N GLU A 547 -11.41 -11.66 11.18
CA GLU A 547 -11.62 -11.02 12.49
C GLU A 547 -12.72 -9.97 12.48
N ASP A 548 -12.60 -9.00 11.57
CA ASP A 548 -13.50 -7.86 11.49
C ASP A 548 -14.92 -8.28 11.10
N LEU A 549 -15.05 -9.30 10.23
CA LEU A 549 -16.34 -9.89 9.87
C LEU A 549 -17.02 -10.49 11.12
N LEU A 550 -16.29 -11.31 11.89
CA LEU A 550 -16.83 -11.93 13.11
C LEU A 550 -17.22 -10.88 14.16
N ILE A 551 -16.39 -9.85 14.35
CA ILE A 551 -16.70 -8.72 15.25
C ILE A 551 -17.96 -7.98 14.79
N TRP A 552 -18.06 -7.68 13.50
CA TRP A 552 -19.22 -7.01 12.94
C TRP A 552 -20.50 -7.83 13.16
N VAL A 553 -20.45 -9.15 12.95
CA VAL A 553 -21.60 -10.03 13.19
C VAL A 553 -21.97 -10.10 14.67
N ILE A 554 -21.00 -10.20 15.60
CA ILE A 554 -21.28 -10.19 17.05
C ILE A 554 -22.04 -8.92 17.45
N ARG A 555 -21.66 -7.77 16.90
CA ARG A 555 -22.31 -6.47 17.16
C ARG A 555 -23.73 -6.37 16.59
N ASN A 556 -24.01 -7.04 15.47
CA ASN A 556 -25.20 -6.81 14.65
C ASN A 556 -26.14 -8.02 14.51
N GLN A 557 -25.87 -9.14 15.17
CA GLN A 557 -26.64 -10.39 15.02
C GLN A 557 -28.15 -10.22 15.27
N SER A 558 -28.58 -9.32 16.18
CA SER A 558 -30.00 -9.07 16.45
C SER A 558 -30.73 -8.49 15.23
N SER A 559 -30.06 -7.70 14.41
CA SER A 559 -30.65 -7.18 13.17
C SER A 559 -30.96 -8.28 12.15
N PHE A 560 -30.22 -9.40 12.19
CA PHE A 560 -30.53 -10.56 11.36
C PHE A 560 -31.77 -11.31 11.87
N ASP A 561 -32.01 -11.32 13.18
CA ASP A 561 -33.23 -11.90 13.78
C ASP A 561 -34.47 -11.10 13.39
N ASP A 562 -34.42 -9.78 13.55
CA ASP A 562 -35.51 -8.87 13.17
C ASP A 562 -35.82 -8.95 11.67
N ALA A 563 -34.77 -9.15 10.88
CA ALA A 563 -34.89 -9.34 9.44
C ALA A 563 -35.34 -10.77 9.06
N ALA A 564 -35.49 -11.72 9.97
CA ALA A 564 -35.80 -13.12 9.67
C ALA A 564 -34.82 -13.77 8.67
N VAL A 565 -33.52 -13.43 8.77
CA VAL A 565 -32.46 -14.04 7.96
C VAL A 565 -32.00 -15.33 8.62
N ILE A 566 -32.15 -16.45 7.91
CA ILE A 566 -31.89 -17.80 8.44
C ILE A 566 -30.43 -18.20 8.15
N ALA A 567 -29.66 -18.43 9.21
CA ALA A 567 -28.31 -18.99 9.12
C ALA A 567 -28.35 -20.52 8.88
N PRO A 568 -27.32 -21.12 8.25
CA PRO A 568 -27.19 -22.56 8.14
C PRO A 568 -27.26 -23.26 9.50
N GLN A 569 -27.96 -24.41 9.56
CA GLN A 569 -28.13 -25.21 10.77
C GLN A 569 -27.05 -26.31 10.94
N GLY A 570 -25.89 -26.15 10.29
CA GLY A 570 -24.79 -27.11 10.42
C GLY A 570 -24.11 -27.02 11.79
N GLN A 571 -23.66 -28.16 12.34
CA GLN A 571 -22.91 -28.19 13.59
C GLN A 571 -21.58 -27.43 13.44
N VAL A 572 -21.39 -26.39 14.27
CA VAL A 572 -20.12 -25.66 14.37
C VAL A 572 -19.18 -26.50 15.23
N ASN A 573 -17.98 -26.79 14.72
CA ASN A 573 -16.92 -27.45 15.46
C ASN A 573 -15.73 -26.49 15.53
N LEU A 574 -15.05 -26.41 16.67
CA LEU A 574 -13.90 -25.52 16.87
C LEU A 574 -12.64 -26.32 17.14
N THR A 575 -11.49 -25.74 16.85
CA THR A 575 -10.21 -26.20 17.40
C THR A 575 -9.88 -25.36 18.65
N PRO A 576 -8.91 -25.77 19.49
CA PRO A 576 -8.49 -24.95 20.65
C PRO A 576 -8.11 -23.52 20.23
N ALA A 577 -7.35 -23.38 19.14
CA ALA A 577 -6.94 -22.08 18.61
C ALA A 577 -8.14 -21.22 18.19
N SER A 578 -9.13 -21.79 17.50
CA SER A 578 -10.35 -21.06 17.11
C SER A 578 -11.24 -20.70 18.31
N TYR A 579 -11.32 -21.56 19.33
CA TYR A 579 -12.08 -21.27 20.54
C TYR A 579 -11.47 -20.09 21.32
N ASP A 580 -10.15 -20.13 21.54
CA ASP A 580 -9.43 -19.02 22.17
C ASP A 580 -9.55 -17.73 21.37
N TYR A 581 -9.56 -17.85 20.04
CA TYR A 581 -9.74 -16.72 19.13
C TYR A 581 -11.12 -16.08 19.28
N MET A 582 -12.21 -16.87 19.31
CA MET A 582 -13.57 -16.35 19.49
C MET A 582 -13.76 -15.59 20.81
N HIS A 583 -13.09 -16.00 21.90
CA HIS A 583 -13.08 -15.23 23.15
C HIS A 583 -12.47 -13.84 22.98
N ARG A 584 -11.36 -13.72 22.23
CA ARG A 584 -10.72 -12.42 21.94
C ARG A 584 -11.61 -11.53 21.09
N VAL A 585 -12.18 -12.08 20.01
CA VAL A 585 -13.11 -11.37 19.11
C VAL A 585 -14.33 -10.86 19.88
N LYS A 586 -14.92 -11.67 20.77
CA LYS A 586 -16.04 -11.24 21.63
C LYS A 586 -15.66 -10.07 22.55
N ALA A 587 -14.48 -10.13 23.17
CA ALA A 587 -14.00 -9.05 24.04
C ALA A 587 -13.79 -7.74 23.27
N SER A 588 -13.19 -7.82 22.07
CA SER A 588 -13.03 -6.70 21.15
C SER A 588 -14.38 -6.08 20.76
N ALA A 589 -15.33 -6.90 20.31
CA ALA A 589 -16.67 -6.45 19.93
C ALA A 589 -17.37 -5.69 21.07
N TYR A 590 -17.28 -6.19 22.30
CA TYR A 590 -17.83 -5.50 23.48
C TYR A 590 -17.16 -4.15 23.75
N ARG A 591 -15.83 -4.07 23.60
CA ARG A 591 -15.07 -2.82 23.77
C ARG A 591 -15.50 -1.75 22.76
N VAL A 592 -15.68 -2.13 21.50
CA VAL A 592 -16.14 -1.25 20.42
C VAL A 592 -17.55 -0.73 20.73
N THR A 593 -18.50 -1.63 21.04
CA THR A 593 -19.88 -1.26 21.39
C THR A 593 -19.94 -0.29 22.57
N ARG A 594 -19.19 -0.57 23.65
CA ARG A 594 -19.13 0.32 24.81
C ARG A 594 -18.57 1.70 24.47
N THR A 595 -17.57 1.76 23.60
CA THR A 595 -16.97 3.02 23.16
C THR A 595 -18.00 3.88 22.44
N MET A 596 -18.76 3.29 21.52
CA MET A 596 -19.83 3.99 20.81
C MET A 596 -20.92 4.54 21.75
N GLN A 597 -21.29 3.78 22.78
CA GLN A 597 -22.32 4.18 23.76
C GLN A 597 -21.84 5.22 24.78
N SER A 598 -20.52 5.29 25.03
CA SER A 598 -19.96 6.12 26.11
C SER A 598 -19.94 7.62 25.82
N GLN A 599 -20.08 8.04 24.56
CA GLN A 599 -20.09 9.46 24.16
C GLN A 599 -21.50 10.03 23.90
N THR A 600 -22.55 9.20 24.01
CA THR A 600 -23.96 9.60 23.96
C THR A 600 -24.53 10.08 25.31
N LYS A 601 -23.67 10.41 26.28
CA LYS A 601 -24.01 11.02 27.57
C LYS A 601 -23.27 12.35 27.70
#